data_AF-Q54IC2-F1
#
_entry.id   AF-Q54IC2-F1
#
_cell.length_a   1.000
_cell.length_b   1.000
_cell.length_c   1.000
_cell.angle_alpha   90.00
_cell.angle_beta   90.00
_cell.angle_gamma   90.00
#
_symmetry.space_group_name_H-M   'P 1'
#
loop_
_entity.id
_entity.type
_entity.pdbx_description
1 polymer ?
#
loop_
_entity_poly.entity_id
_entity_poly.type
_entity_poly.pdbx_seq_one_letter_code
_entity_poly.pdbx_strand_id
1 'polypeptide(L)'
;MTDEFQINRNQSWMHSKRFWVVYIVAIVGAKALITVLSPDFEYDWLLITVFHAVITFFGFHWQKGIPFFPTNQGKYSRLTLWEQIDRGQQYTPTRKFFTIIPIVL
;
A
#
# COMPACT_ATOMS: atom_id res chain seq x y z
N MET A 1 28.00 -10.87 0.91
CA MET A 1 27.59 -9.58 0.34
C MET A 1 26.11 -9.69 0.03
N THR A 2 25.26 -9.47 1.03
CA THR A 2 23.81 -9.43 0.82
C THR A 2 23.52 -8.22 -0.07
N ASP A 3 22.41 -8.23 -0.80
CA ASP A 3 21.92 -7.18 -1.73
C ASP A 3 21.63 -5.81 -1.03
N GLU A 4 22.34 -5.49 0.05
CA GLU A 4 22.26 -4.23 0.80
C GLU A 4 22.56 -3.02 -0.08
N PHE A 5 23.44 -3.14 -1.08
CA PHE A 5 23.77 -2.01 -1.95
C PHE A 5 22.60 -1.60 -2.88
N GLN A 6 21.50 -2.35 -2.93
CA GLN A 6 20.28 -1.94 -3.63
C GLN A 6 19.02 -2.16 -2.78
N ILE A 7 18.92 -1.45 -1.65
CA ILE A 7 17.66 -1.37 -0.90
C ILE A 7 16.57 -0.81 -1.83
N ASN A 8 15.57 -1.65 -2.13
CA ASN A 8 14.38 -1.19 -2.83
C ASN A 8 13.51 -0.33 -1.88
N ARG A 9 13.76 0.98 -1.91
CA ARG A 9 13.04 1.98 -1.10
C ARG A 9 11.56 2.09 -1.44
N ASN A 10 11.10 1.59 -2.59
CA ASN A 10 9.69 1.63 -2.96
C ASN A 10 8.82 0.77 -2.04
N GLN A 11 9.39 -0.29 -1.47
CA GLN A 11 8.68 -1.24 -0.60
C GLN A 11 9.28 -1.33 0.82
N SER A 12 10.59 -1.05 1.00
CA SER A 12 11.27 -1.32 2.27
C SER A 12 10.70 -0.56 3.48
N TRP A 13 10.13 0.62 3.25
CA TRP A 13 9.49 1.43 4.28
C TRP A 13 8.19 0.82 4.84
N MET A 14 7.55 -0.08 4.07
CA MET A 14 6.31 -0.76 4.47
C MET A 14 6.53 -1.78 5.59
N HIS A 15 7.76 -2.21 5.85
CA HIS A 15 8.09 -3.06 7.00
C HIS A 15 8.15 -2.29 8.33
N SER A 16 8.18 -0.95 8.28
CA SER A 16 8.23 -0.15 9.50
C SER A 16 6.87 -0.13 10.20
N LYS A 17 6.85 -0.26 11.53
CA LYS A 17 5.60 -0.13 12.31
C LYS A 17 4.91 1.22 12.06
N ARG A 18 5.69 2.28 11.80
CA ARG A 18 5.16 3.62 11.50
C ARG A 18 4.26 3.63 10.27
N PHE A 19 4.65 2.89 9.23
CA PHE A 19 3.83 2.75 8.04
C PHE A 19 2.44 2.19 8.37
N TRP A 20 2.39 1.13 9.17
CA TRP A 20 1.16 0.43 9.51
C TRP A 20 0.22 1.33 10.32
N VAL A 21 0.78 2.05 11.29
CA VAL A 21 0.03 3.03 12.09
C VAL A 21 -0.56 4.12 11.20
N VAL A 22 0.26 4.75 10.34
CA VAL A 22 -0.22 5.81 9.44
C VAL A 22 -1.28 5.29 8.48
N TYR A 23 -1.15 4.05 7.98
CA TYR A 23 -2.13 3.44 7.08
C TYR A 23 -3.50 3.27 7.74
N ILE A 24 -3.54 2.74 8.97
CA ILE A 24 -4.80 2.59 9.73
C ILE A 24 -5.38 3.96 10.10
N VAL A 25 -4.53 4.90 10.53
CA VAL A 25 -4.96 6.27 10.86
C VAL A 25 -5.55 6.98 9.63
N ALA A 26 -5.01 6.74 8.42
CA ALA A 26 -5.56 7.32 7.20
C ALA A 26 -6.98 6.80 6.91
N ILE A 27 -7.25 5.51 7.11
CA ILE A 27 -8.58 4.91 6.95
C ILE A 27 -9.57 5.49 7.97
N VAL A 28 -9.19 5.48 9.26
CA VAL A 28 -10.04 6.01 10.34
C VAL A 28 -10.26 7.52 10.17
N GLY A 29 -9.22 8.25 9.74
CA GLY A 29 -9.28 9.66 9.43
C GLY A 29 -10.22 9.97 8.26
N ALA A 30 -10.23 9.13 7.21
CA ALA A 30 -11.18 9.27 6.11
C ALA A 30 -12.62 9.06 6.57
N LYS A 31 -12.87 8.04 7.42
CA LYS A 31 -14.19 7.83 8.05
C LYS A 31 -14.62 9.03 8.88
N ALA A 32 -13.74 9.53 9.76
CA ALA A 32 -14.02 10.68 10.60
C ALA A 32 -14.31 11.94 9.75
N LEU A 33 -13.55 12.16 8.68
CA LEU A 33 -13.75 13.28 7.77
C LEU A 33 -15.13 13.21 7.09
N ILE A 34 -15.53 12.04 6.55
CA ILE A 34 -16.85 11.88 5.94
C ILE A 34 -17.96 12.11 6.98
N THR A 35 -17.83 11.59 8.20
CA THR A 35 -18.82 11.80 9.26
C THR A 35 -18.97 13.27 9.67
N VAL A 36 -17.89 14.04 9.68
CA VAL A 36 -17.94 15.48 9.99
C VAL A 36 -18.58 16.27 8.84
N LEU A 37 -18.27 15.92 7.59
CA LEU A 37 -18.76 16.65 6.41
C LEU A 37 -20.20 16.28 6.04
N SER A 38 -20.58 15.02 6.22
CA SER A 38 -21.86 14.45 5.80
C SER A 38 -22.34 13.42 6.83
N PRO A 39 -22.81 13.85 8.02
CA PRO A 39 -23.17 12.94 9.11
C PRO A 39 -24.29 11.96 8.76
N ASP A 40 -25.20 12.34 7.86
CA ASP A 40 -26.33 11.50 7.42
C ASP A 40 -26.01 10.62 6.20
N PHE A 41 -24.74 10.57 5.75
CA PHE A 41 -24.36 9.77 4.58
C PHE A 41 -24.23 8.28 4.92
N GLU A 42 -25.21 7.49 4.48
CA GLU A 42 -25.34 6.07 4.82
C GLU A 42 -24.35 5.13 4.12
N TYR A 43 -23.67 5.60 3.06
CA TYR A 43 -22.77 4.79 2.22
C TYR A 43 -21.29 5.12 2.46
N ASP A 44 -20.94 5.66 3.62
CA ASP A 44 -19.59 6.09 3.95
C ASP A 44 -18.54 4.98 3.89
N TRP A 45 -18.84 3.81 4.45
CA TRP A 45 -17.95 2.65 4.38
C TRP A 45 -17.80 2.13 2.95
N LEU A 46 -18.89 2.05 2.18
CA LEU A 46 -18.83 1.68 0.76
C LEU A 46 -17.92 2.64 -0.01
N LEU A 47 -18.04 3.95 0.23
CA LEU A 47 -17.20 4.96 -0.39
C LEU A 47 -15.72 4.74 -0.05
N ILE A 48 -15.39 4.56 1.23
CA ILE A 48 -14.01 4.28 1.68
C ILE A 48 -13.47 3.02 1.04
N THR A 49 -14.24 1.94 0.99
CA THR A 49 -13.84 0.65 0.42
C THR A 49 -13.57 0.77 -1.09
N VAL A 50 -14.42 1.48 -1.84
CA VAL A 50 -14.21 1.72 -3.28
C VAL A 50 -12.97 2.58 -3.53
N PHE A 51 -12.80 3.68 -2.78
CA PHE A 51 -11.62 4.54 -2.93
C PHE A 51 -10.33 3.80 -2.55
N HIS A 52 -10.37 3.02 -1.47
CA HIS A 52 -9.26 2.16 -1.06
C HIS A 52 -8.90 1.15 -2.16
N ALA A 53 -9.89 0.46 -2.72
CA ALA A 53 -9.69 -0.50 -3.79
C ALA A 53 -9.05 0.14 -5.03
N VAL A 54 -9.55 1.31 -5.47
CA VAL A 54 -8.98 2.02 -6.63
C VAL A 54 -7.53 2.43 -6.36
N ILE A 55 -7.26 3.09 -5.23
CA ILE A 55 -5.91 3.58 -4.90
C ILE A 55 -4.92 2.42 -4.77
N THR A 56 -5.30 1.37 -4.04
CA THR A 56 -4.42 0.21 -3.82
C THR A 56 -4.24 -0.63 -5.08
N PHE A 57 -5.26 -0.76 -5.93
CA PHE A 57 -5.12 -1.45 -7.21
C PHE A 57 -4.08 -0.75 -8.11
N PHE A 58 -4.19 0.56 -8.30
CA PHE A 58 -3.21 1.29 -9.10
C PHE A 58 -1.81 1.27 -8.47
N GLY A 59 -1.73 1.47 -7.15
CA GLY A 59 -0.45 1.47 -6.44
C GLY A 59 0.25 0.12 -6.47
N PHE A 60 -0.44 -0.96 -6.13
CA PHE A 60 0.15 -2.28 -5.98
C PHE A 60 0.21 -3.07 -7.28
N HIS A 61 -0.82 -3.00 -8.13
CA HIS A 61 -0.98 -3.92 -9.26
C HIS A 61 -0.80 -3.26 -10.63
N TRP A 62 -0.73 -1.93 -10.71
CA TRP A 62 -0.49 -1.22 -11.97
C TRP A 62 0.91 -0.59 -12.04
N GLN A 63 1.31 0.14 -11.00
CA GLN A 63 2.57 0.88 -10.99
C GLN A 63 3.78 -0.07 -11.02
N LYS A 64 4.64 0.09 -12.03
CA LYS A 64 5.88 -0.67 -12.20
C LYS A 64 7.13 0.17 -11.92
N GLY A 65 8.23 -0.50 -11.59
CA GLY A 65 9.51 0.17 -11.31
C GLY A 65 9.58 0.81 -9.92
N ILE A 66 10.64 1.59 -9.69
CA ILE A 66 10.81 2.42 -8.48
C ILE A 66 10.54 3.87 -8.89
N PRO A 67 9.58 4.57 -8.26
CA PRO A 67 9.36 5.99 -8.52
C PRO A 67 10.54 6.81 -7.98
N PHE A 68 10.91 7.87 -8.72
CA PHE A 68 11.91 8.90 -8.36
C PHE A 68 13.37 8.45 -8.22
N PHE A 69 13.69 7.15 -8.18
CA PHE A 69 15.06 6.63 -8.07
C PHE A 69 15.36 5.52 -9.09
N PRO A 70 15.62 5.85 -10.37
CA PRO A 70 15.89 4.87 -11.43
C PRO A 70 17.29 4.22 -11.34
N THR A 71 18.01 4.38 -10.23
CA THR A 71 19.41 3.93 -10.05
C THR A 71 19.58 2.42 -9.92
N ASN A 72 18.55 1.64 -10.20
CA ASN A 72 18.52 0.17 -10.11
C ASN A 72 18.87 -0.54 -11.43
N GLN A 73 19.37 0.17 -12.45
CA GLN A 73 19.71 -0.39 -13.77
C GLN A 73 18.57 -1.22 -14.39
N GLY A 74 17.33 -0.80 -14.16
CA GLY A 74 16.15 -1.51 -14.69
C GLY A 74 15.76 -2.79 -13.95
N LYS A 75 16.42 -3.17 -12.84
CA LYS A 75 16.14 -4.38 -12.03
C LYS A 75 14.66 -4.59 -11.70
N TYR A 76 13.94 -3.50 -11.43
CA TYR A 76 12.51 -3.52 -11.07
C TYR A 76 11.59 -2.97 -12.18
N SER A 77 12.12 -2.63 -13.35
CA SER A 77 11.36 -1.95 -14.42
C SER A 77 10.10 -2.69 -14.89
N ARG A 78 10.10 -4.02 -14.78
CA ARG A 78 8.99 -4.89 -15.20
C ARG A 78 8.09 -5.35 -14.06
N LEU A 79 8.47 -5.06 -12.81
CA LEU A 79 7.76 -5.53 -11.62
C LEU A 79 6.86 -4.44 -11.08
N THR A 80 5.62 -4.83 -10.78
CA THR A 80 4.68 -4.03 -10.01
C THR A 80 5.16 -3.85 -8.57
N LEU A 81 4.65 -2.85 -7.85
CA LEU A 81 4.97 -2.69 -6.43
C LEU A 81 4.58 -3.94 -5.61
N TRP A 82 3.45 -4.59 -5.94
CA TRP A 82 3.06 -5.84 -5.30
C TRP A 82 4.11 -6.93 -5.49
N GLU A 83 4.64 -7.11 -6.69
CA GLU A 83 5.69 -8.10 -6.96
C GLU A 83 7.02 -7.74 -6.28
N GLN A 84 7.27 -6.45 -6.05
CA GLN A 84 8.47 -5.96 -5.37
C GLN A 84 8.46 -6.21 -3.86
N ILE A 85 7.30 -6.08 -3.20
CA ILE A 85 7.14 -6.29 -1.74
C ILE A 85 7.64 -7.69 -1.37
N ASP A 86 8.54 -7.77 -0.39
CA ASP A 86 9.10 -9.03 0.11
C ASP A 86 9.68 -9.93 -1.01
N ARG A 87 10.14 -9.33 -2.12
CA ARG A 87 10.69 -10.06 -3.28
C ARG A 87 9.75 -11.13 -3.85
N GLY A 88 8.44 -10.91 -3.82
CA GLY A 88 7.48 -11.89 -4.32
C GLY A 88 7.07 -12.96 -3.30
N GLN A 89 7.72 -13.03 -2.13
CA GLN A 89 7.39 -14.05 -1.13
C GLN A 89 5.95 -13.87 -0.63
N GLN A 90 5.17 -14.95 -0.72
CA GLN A 90 3.77 -14.94 -0.30
C GLN A 90 3.64 -15.13 1.21
N TYR A 91 2.47 -14.77 1.76
CA TYR A 91 2.12 -14.96 3.17
C TYR A 91 3.06 -14.28 4.19
N THR A 92 3.85 -13.31 3.75
CA THR A 92 4.64 -12.45 4.64
C THR A 92 3.72 -11.55 5.48
N PRO A 93 4.18 -11.04 6.63
CA PRO A 93 3.38 -10.13 7.45
C PRO A 93 2.86 -8.90 6.66
N THR A 94 3.71 -8.29 5.83
CA THR A 94 3.35 -7.12 5.02
C THR A 94 2.24 -7.44 4.01
N ARG A 95 2.36 -8.56 3.29
CA ARG A 95 1.33 -8.96 2.31
C ARG A 95 0.05 -9.38 3.00
N LYS A 96 0.12 -10.14 4.10
CA LYS A 96 -1.04 -10.48 4.91
C LYS A 96 -1.79 -9.23 5.37
N PHE A 97 -1.07 -8.21 5.85
CA PHE A 97 -1.66 -6.94 6.20
C PHE A 97 -2.45 -6.32 5.04
N PHE A 98 -1.81 -6.16 3.87
CA PHE A 98 -2.48 -5.58 2.70
C PHE A 98 -3.58 -6.45 2.09
N THR A 99 -3.59 -7.76 2.34
CA THR A 99 -4.69 -8.65 1.94
C THR A 99 -5.83 -8.63 2.93
N ILE A 100 -5.57 -8.49 4.23
CA ILE A 100 -6.60 -8.50 5.29
C ILE A 100 -7.40 -7.20 5.30
N ILE A 101 -6.75 -6.04 5.14
CA ILE A 101 -7.45 -4.75 5.20
C ILE A 101 -8.66 -4.65 4.25
N PRO A 102 -8.55 -4.92 2.94
CA PRO A 102 -9.70 -4.83 2.04
C PRO A 102 -10.78 -5.91 2.30
N ILE A 103 -10.52 -6.91 3.15
CA ILE A 103 -11.53 -7.89 3.59
C ILE A 103 -12.30 -7.36 4.80
N VAL A 104 -11.65 -6.53 5.63
CA VAL A 104 -12.22 -5.93 6.85
C VAL A 104 -12.96 -4.63 6.54
N LEU A 105 -12.46 -3.84 5.57
CA LEU A 105 -13.16 -2.70 4.98
C LEU A 105 -14.38 -3.17 4.17
#